data_AF-A0A7Z1AZW2-F1
#
_entry.id   AF-A0A7Z1AZW2-F1
#
_cell.length_a   1.000
_cell.length_b   1.000
_cell.length_c   1.000
_cell.angle_alpha   90.00
_cell.angle_beta   90.00
_cell.angle_gamma   90.00
#
_symmetry.space_group_name_H-M   'P 1'
#
loop_
_entity.id
_entity.type
_entity.pdbx_description
1 polymer ?
#
loop_
_entity_poly.entity_id
_entity_poly.type
_entity_poly.pdbx_seq_one_letter_code
_entity_poly.pdbx_strand_id
1 'polypeptide(L)'
;MSIDNTANPTGPARMIVAPEKLLHLKQGFEDERDRIANWLRENWMDLRHVDPPGSDPSSKDTMALMSQNGAEAVNAITSYVDRLTNIVNNLHDDAVSYGLIEDDNAHGFRQGLT
;
A
#
# COMPACT_ATOMS: atom_id res chain seq x y z
N MET A 1 -7.87 -43.73 -30.52
CA MET A 1 -8.12 -42.68 -29.52
C MET A 1 -7.21 -42.98 -28.35
N SER A 2 -6.05 -42.34 -28.29
CA SER A 2 -5.03 -42.56 -27.25
C SER A 2 -4.82 -41.24 -26.54
N ILE A 3 -5.09 -41.22 -25.23
CA ILE A 3 -4.82 -40.07 -24.38
C ILE A 3 -3.34 -40.16 -24.02
N ASP A 4 -2.52 -39.30 -24.63
CA ASP A 4 -1.12 -39.18 -24.25
C ASP A 4 -1.03 -38.23 -23.04
N ASN A 5 -1.06 -38.84 -21.86
CA ASN A 5 -0.89 -38.22 -20.56
C ASN A 5 0.59 -38.35 -20.15
N THR A 6 1.49 -37.65 -20.85
CA THR A 6 2.94 -37.64 -20.51
C THR A 6 3.60 -36.27 -20.73
N ALA A 7 3.09 -35.23 -20.08
CA ALA A 7 3.88 -34.01 -19.83
C ALA A 7 4.15 -33.88 -18.33
N ASN A 8 5.19 -34.59 -17.89
CA ASN A 8 5.80 -34.45 -16.58
C ASN A 8 6.30 -32.99 -16.40
N PRO A 9 5.80 -32.19 -15.44
CA PRO A 9 6.15 -30.76 -15.32
C PRO A 9 7.52 -30.52 -14.66
N THR A 10 8.42 -31.50 -14.65
CA THR A 10 9.76 -31.43 -14.02
C THR A 10 10.84 -30.91 -14.96
N GLY A 11 10.55 -29.84 -15.70
CA GLY A 11 11.57 -28.97 -16.28
C GLY A 11 11.86 -27.82 -15.30
N PRO A 12 13.08 -27.27 -15.22
CA PRO A 12 13.34 -26.09 -14.40
C PRO A 12 12.34 -25.00 -14.80
N ALA A 13 11.55 -24.53 -13.84
CA ALA A 13 10.59 -23.45 -14.07
C ALA A 13 11.37 -22.25 -14.63
N ARG A 14 11.19 -21.98 -15.92
CA ARG A 14 11.79 -20.80 -16.54
C ARG A 14 11.05 -19.60 -15.98
N MET A 15 11.75 -18.80 -15.18
CA MET A 15 11.24 -17.53 -14.69
C MET A 15 11.00 -16.62 -15.89
N ILE A 16 9.73 -16.44 -16.27
CA ILE A 16 9.32 -15.47 -17.30
C ILE A 16 9.06 -14.16 -16.59
N VAL A 17 10.06 -13.28 -16.61
CA VAL A 17 9.93 -11.93 -16.07
C VAL A 17 9.33 -11.06 -17.17
N ALA A 18 8.27 -10.33 -16.86
CA ALA A 18 7.68 -9.32 -17.73
C ALA A 18 7.92 -7.94 -17.10
N PRO A 19 9.09 -7.31 -17.32
CA PRO A 19 9.51 -6.05 -16.72
C PRO A 19 8.44 -4.95 -16.73
N GLU A 20 7.84 -4.75 -17.89
CA GLU A 20 6.80 -3.76 -18.14
C GLU A 20 5.58 -3.98 -17.23
N LYS A 21 5.22 -5.24 -16.97
CA LYS A 21 4.09 -5.58 -16.10
C LYS A 21 4.42 -5.31 -14.64
N LEU A 22 5.67 -5.53 -14.24
CA LEU A 22 6.13 -5.27 -12.88
C LEU A 22 6.12 -3.76 -12.59
N LEU A 23 6.61 -2.94 -13.53
CA LEU A 23 6.54 -1.48 -13.45
C LEU A 23 5.09 -0.98 -13.44
N HIS A 24 4.23 -1.53 -14.31
CA HIS A 24 2.81 -1.19 -14.33
C HIS A 24 2.13 -1.53 -12.99
N LEU A 25 2.39 -2.72 -12.44
CA LEU A 25 1.86 -3.12 -11.14
C LEU A 25 2.33 -2.18 -10.04
N LYS A 26 3.63 -1.84 -10.01
CA LYS A 26 4.19 -0.89 -9.05
C LYS A 26 3.45 0.44 -9.12
N GLN A 27 3.31 1.02 -10.32
CA GLN A 27 2.60 2.29 -10.51
C GLN A 27 1.16 2.22 -10.02
N GLY A 28 0.44 1.14 -10.33
CA GLY A 28 -0.94 0.97 -9.87
C GLY A 28 -1.08 0.93 -8.34
N PHE A 29 -0.11 0.31 -7.64
CA PHE A 29 -0.09 0.33 -6.17
C PHE A 29 0.32 1.69 -5.61
N GLU A 30 1.20 2.43 -6.27
CA GLU A 30 1.57 3.80 -5.89
C GLU A 30 0.38 4.75 -6.01
N ASP A 31 -0.34 4.70 -7.13
CA ASP A 31 -1.52 5.53 -7.37
C ASP A 31 -2.60 5.30 -6.31
N GLU A 32 -2.86 4.03 -5.96
CA GLU A 32 -3.85 3.67 -4.94
C GLU A 32 -3.40 4.09 -3.53
N ARG A 33 -2.12 3.86 -3.18
CA ARG A 33 -1.54 4.31 -1.90
C ARG A 33 -1.71 5.81 -1.76
N ASP A 34 -1.34 6.57 -2.78
CA ASP A 34 -1.34 8.02 -2.75
C ASP A 34 -2.78 8.56 -2.72
N ARG A 35 -3.70 7.95 -3.48
CA ARG A 35 -5.14 8.28 -3.43
C ARG A 35 -5.69 8.14 -2.02
N ILE A 36 -5.41 7.04 -1.34
CA ILE A 36 -5.93 6.77 0.01
C ILE A 36 -5.25 7.63 1.06
N ALA A 37 -3.93 7.80 0.97
CA ALA A 37 -3.18 8.65 1.91
C ALA A 37 -3.66 10.11 1.81
N ASN A 38 -3.93 10.60 0.60
CA ASN A 38 -4.47 11.94 0.38
C ASN A 38 -5.88 12.08 0.96
N TRP A 39 -6.77 11.11 0.67
CA TRP A 39 -8.11 11.11 1.25
C TRP A 39 -8.07 11.08 2.79
N LEU A 40 -7.23 10.23 3.38
CA LEU A 40 -7.09 10.14 4.82
C LEU A 40 -6.60 11.46 5.43
N ARG A 41 -5.62 12.11 4.79
CA ARG A 41 -5.10 13.42 5.23
C ARG A 41 -6.16 14.51 5.18
N GLU A 42 -7.00 14.51 4.14
CA GLU A 42 -8.09 15.48 3.98
C GLU A 42 -9.23 15.27 4.99
N ASN A 43 -9.51 14.01 5.36
CA ASN A 43 -10.67 13.64 6.19
C ASN A 43 -10.30 13.25 7.62
N TRP A 44 -9.02 13.35 8.01
CA TRP A 44 -8.52 12.85 9.30
C TRP A 44 -9.26 13.44 10.51
N MET A 45 -9.48 14.74 10.49
CA MET A 45 -10.16 15.44 11.60
C MET A 45 -11.64 15.07 11.67
N ASP A 46 -12.32 15.03 10.52
CA ASP A 46 -13.74 14.70 10.42
C ASP A 46 -14.02 13.26 10.88
N LEU A 47 -13.07 12.35 10.69
CA LEU A 47 -13.17 10.99 11.19
C LEU A 47 -12.94 10.92 12.70
N ARG A 48 -12.00 11.69 13.27
CA ARG A 48 -11.64 11.57 14.69
C ARG A 48 -12.50 12.39 15.64
N HIS A 49 -13.17 13.41 15.14
CA HIS A 49 -13.87 14.36 15.98
C HIS A 49 -15.27 14.63 15.45
N VAL A 50 -16.26 14.32 16.28
CA VAL A 50 -17.65 14.66 16.02
C VAL A 50 -18.14 15.48 17.20
N ASP A 51 -18.55 16.73 16.94
CA ASP A 51 -19.11 17.61 17.96
C ASP A 51 -20.48 17.09 18.42
N PRO A 52 -20.77 17.11 19.74
CA PRO A 52 -22.06 16.69 20.24
C PRO A 52 -23.16 17.68 19.83
N PRO A 53 -24.33 17.18 19.37
CA PRO A 53 -25.47 18.02 18.98
C PRO A 53 -26.12 18.75 20.18
N GLY A 54 -25.72 18.40 21.41
CA GLY A 54 -26.25 18.97 22.64
C GLY A 54 -25.42 18.61 23.88
N SER A 55 -25.69 19.27 25.01
CA SER A 55 -24.97 19.05 26.28
C SER A 55 -25.52 17.89 27.13
N ASP A 56 -26.54 17.17 26.64
CA ASP A 56 -27.14 16.07 27.39
C ASP A 56 -26.19 14.85 27.47
N PRO A 57 -26.27 14.06 28.56
CA PRO A 57 -25.38 12.92 28.76
C PRO A 57 -25.44 11.87 27.64
N SER A 58 -26.63 11.58 27.10
CA SER A 58 -26.81 10.60 26.02
C SER A 58 -26.10 11.01 24.71
N SER A 59 -26.13 12.31 24.37
CA SER A 59 -25.40 12.86 23.22
C SER A 59 -23.89 12.74 23.42
N LYS A 60 -23.37 12.96 24.64
CA LYS A 60 -21.95 12.83 24.95
C LYS A 60 -21.44 11.38 24.83
N ASP A 61 -22.18 10.42 25.35
CA ASP A 61 -21.82 9.00 25.26
C ASP A 61 -21.83 8.51 23.81
N THR A 62 -22.83 8.93 23.03
CA THR A 62 -22.92 8.61 21.59
C THR A 62 -21.74 9.18 20.81
N MET A 63 -21.33 10.42 21.10
CA MET A 63 -20.17 11.03 20.43
C MET A 63 -18.84 10.40 20.83
N ALA A 64 -18.71 9.94 22.07
CA ALA A 64 -17.52 9.21 22.51
C ALA A 64 -17.34 7.91 21.71
N LEU A 65 -18.44 7.16 21.51
CA LEU A 65 -18.45 5.97 20.66
C LEU A 65 -18.15 6.29 19.19
N MET A 66 -18.73 7.36 18.64
CA MET A 66 -18.43 7.78 17.27
C MET A 66 -16.96 8.17 17.09
N SER A 67 -16.39 8.91 18.04
CA SER A 67 -14.97 9.30 18.01
C SER A 67 -14.06 8.07 18.12
N GLN A 68 -14.43 7.07 18.92
CA GLN A 68 -13.71 5.80 19.02
C GLN A 68 -13.76 5.02 17.70
N ASN A 69 -14.94 4.86 17.10
CA ASN A 69 -15.11 4.20 15.80
C ASN A 69 -14.31 4.93 14.70
N GLY A 70 -14.30 6.26 14.75
CA GLY A 70 -13.50 7.11 13.89
C GLY A 70 -12.00 6.88 14.01
N ALA A 71 -11.50 6.78 15.24
CA ALA A 71 -10.11 6.44 15.50
C ALA A 71 -9.74 5.04 15.00
N GLU A 72 -10.64 4.05 15.16
CA GLU A 72 -10.45 2.70 14.62
C GLU A 72 -10.40 2.67 13.10
N ALA A 73 -11.31 3.40 12.42
CA ALA A 73 -11.32 3.53 10.98
C ALA A 73 -10.01 4.16 10.47
N VAL A 74 -9.55 5.23 11.12
CA VAL A 74 -8.26 5.88 10.82
C VAL A 74 -7.09 4.90 10.96
N ASN A 75 -7.06 4.09 12.03
CA ASN A 75 -6.01 3.09 12.24
C ASN A 75 -6.02 2.01 11.16
N ALA A 76 -7.21 1.55 10.75
CA ALA A 76 -7.36 0.56 9.69
C ALA A 76 -6.88 1.09 8.34
N ILE A 77 -7.21 2.34 7.99
CA ILE A 77 -6.78 2.97 6.73
C ILE A 77 -5.27 3.19 6.75
N THR A 78 -4.71 3.67 7.86
CA THR A 78 -3.25 3.82 8.02
C THR A 78 -2.54 2.48 7.79
N SER A 79 -3.02 1.42 8.44
CA SER A 79 -2.47 0.06 8.27
C SER A 79 -2.56 -0.44 6.83
N TYR A 80 -3.59 -0.02 6.08
CA TYR A 80 -3.72 -0.36 4.67
C TYR A 80 -2.70 0.38 3.81
N VAL A 81 -2.49 1.68 4.04
CA VAL A 81 -1.45 2.47 3.38
C VAL A 81 -0.06 1.89 3.64
N ASP A 82 0.22 1.44 4.86
CA ASP A 82 1.49 0.78 5.20
C ASP A 82 1.69 -0.52 4.41
N ARG A 83 0.63 -1.33 4.26
CA ARG A 83 0.68 -2.55 3.45
C ARG A 83 0.94 -2.24 1.98
N LEU A 84 0.29 -1.22 1.42
CA LEU A 84 0.53 -0.78 0.05
C LEU A 84 1.98 -0.31 -0.13
N THR A 85 2.51 0.43 0.85
CA THR A 85 3.91 0.87 0.86
C THR A 85 4.88 -0.30 0.82
N ASN A 86 4.65 -1.34 1.64
CA ASN A 86 5.48 -2.54 1.63
C ASN A 86 5.43 -3.27 0.28
N ILE A 87 4.26 -3.35 -0.36
CA ILE A 87 4.12 -3.94 -1.69
C ILE A 87 4.91 -3.15 -2.74
N VAL A 88 4.77 -1.81 -2.73
CA VAL A 88 5.52 -0.92 -3.63
C VAL A 88 7.03 -1.09 -3.45
N ASN A 89 7.51 -1.17 -2.21
CA ASN A 89 8.93 -1.36 -1.91
C ASN A 89 9.42 -2.72 -2.41
N ASN A 90 8.69 -3.80 -2.16
CA ASN A 90 9.05 -5.13 -2.68
C ASN A 90 9.10 -5.15 -4.21
N LEU A 91 8.13 -4.51 -4.88
CA LEU A 91 8.13 -4.39 -6.35
C LEU A 91 9.29 -3.52 -6.85
N HIS A 92 9.70 -2.50 -6.10
CA HIS A 92 10.88 -1.72 -6.42
C HIS A 92 12.16 -2.56 -6.31
N ASP A 93 12.33 -3.32 -5.22
CA ASP A 93 13.48 -4.21 -5.03
C ASP A 93 13.58 -5.28 -6.12
N ASP A 94 12.43 -5.84 -6.53
CA ASP A 94 12.36 -6.74 -7.68
C ASP A 94 12.77 -6.04 -8.98
N ALA A 95 12.29 -4.81 -9.22
CA ALA A 95 12.64 -4.03 -10.40
C ALA A 95 14.14 -3.72 -10.48
N VAL A 96 14.75 -3.34 -9.35
CA VAL A 96 16.20 -3.10 -9.23
C VAL A 96 16.98 -4.39 -9.49
N SER A 97 16.52 -5.52 -8.94
CA SER A 97 17.15 -6.84 -9.15
C SER A 97 17.14 -7.26 -10.63
N TYR A 98 16.15 -6.80 -11.39
CA TYR A 98 16.08 -7.00 -12.85
C TYR A 98 16.77 -5.91 -13.67
N GLY A 99 17.40 -4.91 -13.05
CA GLY A 99 18.05 -3.79 -13.73
C GLY A 99 17.08 -2.87 -14.47
N LEU A 100 15.81 -2.83 -14.04
CA LEU A 100 14.75 -2.05 -14.68
C LEU A 100 14.67 -0.62 -14.16
N ILE A 101 15.19 -0.40 -12.96
CA ILE A 101 15.26 0.90 -12.29
C ILE A 101 16.66 1.00 -11.67
N GLU A 102 17.28 2.17 -11.76
CA GLU A 102 18.51 2.46 -11.02
C GLU A 102 18.17 2.80 -9.57
N ASP A 103 18.94 2.26 -8.63
CA ASP A 103 18.76 2.58 -7.21
C ASP A 103 19.24 4.02 -6.95
N ASP A 104 18.30 4.97 -6.98
CA ASP A 104 18.57 6.39 -6.70
C ASP A 104 19.09 6.62 -5.27
N ASN A 105 19.02 5.61 -4.38
CA ASN A 105 19.66 5.69 -3.06
C ASN A 105 21.19 5.84 -3.14
N ALA A 106 21.82 5.51 -4.26
CA ALA A 106 23.25 5.74 -4.48
C ALA A 106 23.64 7.23 -4.68
N HIS A 107 22.66 8.13 -4.81
CA HIS A 107 22.90 9.57 -4.96
C HIS A 107 22.89 10.34 -3.62
N GLY A 108 22.16 9.88 -2.60
CA GLY A 108 22.13 10.51 -1.28
C GLY A 108 23.45 10.39 -0.50
N PHE A 109 24.17 9.27 -0.64
CA PHE A 109 25.44 9.04 0.08
C PHE A 109 26.64 9.78 -0.51
N ARG A 110 26.58 10.19 -1.79
CA ARG A 110 27.69 10.93 -2.44
C ARG A 110 27.62 12.44 -2.24
N GLN A 111 26.48 12.99 -1.84
CA GLN A 111 26.31 14.43 -1.57
C GLN A 111 26.57 14.83 -0.11
N GLY A 112 26.84 13.87 0.79
CA GLY A 112 27.18 14.12 2.20
C GLY A 112 28.68 14.07 2.54
N LEU A 113 29.57 14.00 1.55
CA LEU A 113 31.03 13.88 1.72
C LEU A 113 31.83 15.02 1.07
N THR A 114 31.21 16.18 0.84
CA THR A 114 31.91 17.42 0.44
C THR A 114 31.70 18.53 1.45
#